data_AF-A0A3B1B8E8-F1
#
_entry.id   AF-A0A3B1B8E8-F1
#
_cell.length_a   1.000
_cell.length_b   1.000
_cell.length_c   1.000
_cell.angle_alpha   90.00
_cell.angle_beta   90.00
_cell.angle_gamma   90.00
#
_symmetry.space_group_name_H-M   'P 1'
#
loop_
_entity.id
_entity.type
_entity.pdbx_description
1 polymer ?
#
loop_
_entity_poly.entity_id
_entity_poly.type
_entity_poly.pdbx_seq_one_letter_code
_entity_poly.pdbx_strand_id
1 'polypeptide(L)'
;KASINITHTDRIMHWKVKPRWPILKRPSPGKRRSLKTPEPLQPAFENRQFLCGIQCDRPVDRCEGDYAAAGPYVSIDMTGETDEVSFDALYISPHKFIGGPGTPGVLAIKRKLLTNRLPSLPGGGTVSYVSPEGHTYLPAGESKEEGGTPAIVESIRAGMVFQLKDAVGAETIERLEHDMVTRAIKRWSRHPNIHILGDLKAPRISMLSFLIMRQGKPFHFGYINALLNDIFGIQARGGCSCAGPYGHELLNIDKNYSRTINNAVNAGYTILRPGWVRLNFNYFISEETFEYMLQAVEMIAEHGWKLFGNYRYDPASDLWICNQGRTNACYDLNQISFENGIFQAPTNEPRKNRKPLSTYIDMAEKLFTDLDLSCPTFQHADPITTLPAEFEKLRWYAR
;
A
#
# COMPACT_ATOMS: atom_id res chain seq x y z
N LYS A 1 3.19 30.08 18.48
CA LYS A 1 3.18 31.08 17.38
C LYS A 1 4.45 30.87 16.57
N ALA A 2 4.37 30.25 15.39
CA ALA A 2 5.52 30.05 14.51
C ALA A 2 5.50 31.14 13.44
N SER A 3 6.53 31.97 13.41
CA SER A 3 6.77 32.95 12.34
C SER A 3 7.70 32.32 11.30
N ILE A 4 7.29 32.38 10.04
CA ILE A 4 8.07 31.91 8.89
C ILE A 4 8.93 33.10 8.42
N ASN A 5 10.24 33.02 8.63
CA ASN A 5 11.20 33.88 7.94
C ASN A 5 11.85 33.07 6.81
N ILE A 6 11.53 33.44 5.57
CA ILE A 6 12.19 32.91 4.38
C ILE A 6 13.34 33.87 4.05
N THR A 7 14.56 33.52 4.46
CA THR A 7 15.77 34.19 3.99
C THR A 7 16.58 33.24 3.13
N HIS A 8 16.90 33.69 1.91
CA HIS A 8 17.82 33.06 0.97
C HIS A 8 19.22 32.99 1.60
N THR A 9 19.59 31.83 2.15
CA THR A 9 20.96 31.26 2.22
C THR A 9 20.89 29.99 3.07
N ASP A 10 21.52 28.91 2.59
CA ASP A 10 21.66 27.59 3.23
C ASP A 10 20.38 26.76 3.41
N ARG A 11 19.89 26.23 2.28
CA ARG A 11 18.91 25.13 2.27
C ARG A 11 19.60 23.80 2.58
N ILE A 12 19.90 23.57 3.85
CA ILE A 12 19.98 22.23 4.43
C ILE A 12 18.96 22.20 5.55
N MET A 13 17.88 21.42 5.40
CA MET A 13 17.05 21.06 6.55
C MET A 13 17.88 20.17 7.48
N HIS A 14 18.65 20.79 8.37
CA HIS A 14 19.22 20.11 9.52
C HIS A 14 18.12 19.90 10.55
N TRP A 15 17.61 18.68 10.63
CA TRP A 15 16.77 18.25 11.75
C TRP A 15 17.66 18.06 12.99
N LYS A 16 17.80 19.12 13.81
CA LYS A 16 18.28 19.01 15.19
C LYS A 16 17.12 19.31 16.14
N VAL A 17 16.43 18.25 16.58
CA VAL A 17 15.49 18.35 17.70
C VAL A 17 16.30 18.47 18.98
N LYS A 18 16.40 19.68 19.55
CA LYS A 18 16.78 19.85 20.97
C LYS A 18 15.53 19.67 21.81
N PRO A 19 15.42 18.62 22.66
CA PRO A 19 14.30 18.53 23.59
C PRO A 19 14.43 19.63 24.65
N ARG A 20 13.51 20.59 24.65
CA ARG A 20 13.29 21.51 25.77
C ARG A 20 11.99 21.13 26.46
N TRP A 21 12.08 20.18 27.38
CA TRP A 21 11.16 20.03 28.51
C TRP A 21 12.00 19.71 29.76
N PRO A 22 11.67 20.28 30.94
CA PRO A 22 12.51 20.18 32.12
C PRO A 22 12.50 18.76 32.68
N ILE A 23 13.69 18.17 32.80
CA ILE A 23 13.94 16.87 33.41
C ILE A 23 13.71 16.99 34.92
N LEU A 24 12.67 16.35 35.44
CA LEU A 24 12.53 16.06 36.87
C LEU A 24 13.66 15.10 37.29
N LYS A 25 14.54 15.56 38.19
CA LYS A 25 15.67 14.79 38.74
C LYS A 25 15.16 13.53 39.45
N ARG A 26 15.68 12.35 39.08
CA ARG A 26 15.55 11.11 39.86
C ARG A 26 16.32 11.24 41.19
N PRO A 27 15.82 10.74 42.33
CA PRO A 27 16.59 10.65 43.57
C PRO A 27 17.61 9.51 43.51
N SER A 28 18.73 9.71 44.20
CA SER A 28 19.88 8.80 44.36
C SER A 28 19.54 7.51 45.15
N PRO A 29 20.29 6.40 44.94
CA PRO A 29 19.91 5.07 45.44
C PRO A 29 20.26 4.86 46.92
N GLY A 30 19.27 4.43 47.70
CA GLY A 30 19.40 3.96 49.10
C GLY A 30 19.06 2.47 49.25
N LYS A 31 19.69 1.84 50.24
CA LYS A 31 19.85 0.39 50.52
C LYS A 31 18.57 -0.49 50.62
N ARG A 32 18.67 -1.68 50.02
CA ARG A 32 18.15 -3.05 50.35
C ARG A 32 16.77 -3.24 51.02
N ARG A 33 15.96 -4.15 50.44
CA ARG A 33 15.54 -5.44 51.06
C ARG A 33 14.86 -6.38 50.05
N SER A 34 15.18 -7.67 50.19
CA SER A 34 14.70 -8.81 49.39
C SER A 34 13.29 -9.25 49.77
N LEU A 35 12.47 -9.59 48.77
CA LEU A 35 11.34 -10.53 48.90
C LEU A 35 11.14 -11.22 47.53
N LYS A 36 11.17 -12.56 47.53
CA LYS A 36 10.76 -13.47 46.43
C LYS A 36 9.22 -13.33 46.25
N THR A 37 8.57 -13.39 45.08
CA THR A 37 8.43 -14.37 43.96
C THR A 37 7.52 -13.71 42.88
N PRO A 38 7.05 -14.38 41.79
CA PRO A 38 7.65 -15.28 40.79
C PRO A 38 7.67 -14.65 39.36
N GLU A 39 8.20 -15.37 38.35
CA GLU A 39 8.31 -14.96 36.92
C GLU A 39 7.02 -14.39 36.29
N PRO A 40 7.18 -13.55 35.24
CA PRO A 40 6.66 -13.97 33.94
C PRO A 40 7.57 -13.67 32.72
N LEU A 41 7.61 -14.67 31.83
CA LEU A 41 7.60 -14.60 30.36
C LEU A 41 7.58 -13.21 29.71
N GLN A 42 8.67 -12.87 29.00
CA GLN A 42 8.74 -12.44 27.60
C GLN A 42 10.18 -11.99 27.29
N PRO A 43 10.88 -12.55 26.28
CA PRO A 43 12.11 -11.93 25.83
C PRO A 43 11.76 -10.63 25.11
N ALA A 44 12.35 -9.53 25.59
CA ALA A 44 12.34 -8.24 24.93
C ALA A 44 12.72 -8.41 23.45
N PHE A 45 11.87 -7.93 22.56
CA PHE A 45 12.16 -7.85 21.13
C PHE A 45 13.39 -6.97 20.96
N GLU A 46 14.52 -7.59 20.62
CA GLU A 46 15.66 -6.86 20.08
C GLU A 46 15.20 -6.21 18.77
N ASN A 47 15.15 -4.88 18.76
CA ASN A 47 14.93 -4.02 17.60
C ASN A 47 16.02 -4.24 16.55
N ARG A 48 15.97 -5.35 15.82
CA ARG A 48 16.70 -5.51 14.57
C ARG A 48 15.73 -5.23 13.45
N GLN A 49 15.91 -4.10 12.76
CA GLN A 49 15.22 -3.74 11.52
C GLN A 49 15.52 -4.80 10.43
N PHE A 50 14.86 -5.95 10.50
CA PHE A 50 14.86 -6.95 9.44
C PHE A 50 13.78 -6.60 8.41
N LEU A 51 13.96 -5.46 7.72
CA LEU A 51 13.20 -5.16 6.50
C LEU A 51 14.09 -5.04 5.26
N CYS A 52 15.41 -5.12 5.44
CA CYS A 52 16.34 -5.37 4.35
C CYS A 52 17.53 -6.17 4.88
N GLY A 53 17.33 -7.46 5.14
CA GLY A 53 18.42 -8.39 5.41
C GLY A 53 19.18 -8.73 4.13
N ILE A 54 19.71 -7.74 3.41
CA ILE A 54 20.79 -7.97 2.46
C ILE A 54 22.06 -7.55 3.18
N GLN A 55 22.70 -8.53 3.83
CA GLN A 55 24.09 -8.38 4.22
C GLN A 55 24.88 -8.23 2.92
N CYS A 56 25.40 -7.02 2.65
CA CYS A 56 26.26 -6.77 1.48
C CYS A 56 27.58 -7.51 1.68
N ASP A 57 27.61 -8.80 1.36
CA ASP A 57 28.79 -9.67 1.48
C ASP A 57 29.86 -9.41 0.40
N ARG A 58 29.91 -8.20 -0.19
CA ARG A 58 30.96 -7.83 -1.15
C ARG A 58 31.52 -6.43 -0.89
N PRO A 59 32.86 -6.25 -0.97
CA PRO A 59 33.52 -4.98 -0.66
C PRO A 59 33.30 -3.85 -1.70
N VAL A 60 32.35 -3.96 -2.63
CA VAL A 60 32.20 -3.02 -3.76
C VAL A 60 30.75 -2.67 -4.14
N ASP A 61 29.72 -3.30 -3.56
CA ASP A 61 28.36 -3.08 -4.04
C ASP A 61 27.66 -1.97 -3.25
N ARG A 62 27.16 -0.95 -3.97
CA ARG A 62 26.33 0.11 -3.40
C ARG A 62 25.05 -0.50 -2.85
N CYS A 63 24.67 -0.11 -1.64
CA CYS A 63 23.45 -0.62 -1.01
C CYS A 63 22.31 0.39 -1.20
N GLU A 64 21.25 0.02 -1.91
CA GLU A 64 20.09 0.89 -2.15
C GLU A 64 18.83 0.30 -1.53
N GLY A 65 18.05 1.13 -0.85
CA GLY A 65 16.79 0.71 -0.20
C GLY A 65 15.56 1.30 -0.89
N ASP A 66 14.64 0.43 -1.32
CA ASP A 66 13.30 0.85 -1.76
C ASP A 66 12.33 0.89 -0.58
N TYR A 67 12.08 2.10 -0.08
CA TYR A 67 11.12 2.39 0.99
C TYR A 67 9.78 2.88 0.46
N ALA A 68 9.47 2.67 -0.82
CA ALA A 68 8.19 3.10 -1.37
C ALA A 68 7.02 2.43 -0.63
N ALA A 69 7.09 1.13 -0.34
CA ALA A 69 6.02 0.43 0.37
C ALA A 69 6.16 0.47 1.90
N ALA A 70 7.38 0.34 2.43
CA ALA A 70 7.63 0.23 3.86
C ALA A 70 7.68 1.60 4.57
N GLY A 71 8.13 2.66 3.88
CA GLY A 71 8.35 3.99 4.46
C GLY A 71 7.20 4.58 5.28
N PRO A 72 5.91 4.42 4.89
CA PRO A 72 4.79 4.89 5.71
C PRO A 72 4.69 4.25 7.09
N TYR A 73 5.23 3.04 7.25
CA TYR A 73 4.94 2.16 8.39
C TYR A 73 6.12 2.01 9.34
N VAL A 74 7.34 1.92 8.80
CA VAL A 74 8.52 1.56 9.60
C VAL A 74 9.46 2.72 9.84
N SER A 75 10.38 2.54 10.78
CA SER A 75 11.49 3.48 10.97
C SER A 75 12.38 3.52 9.72
N ILE A 76 12.74 4.72 9.27
CA ILE A 76 13.61 4.94 8.11
C ILE A 76 14.94 5.43 8.64
N ASP A 77 15.98 4.61 8.51
CA ASP A 77 17.35 4.98 8.84
C ASP A 77 18.27 4.63 7.66
N MET A 78 18.87 5.66 7.09
CA MET A 78 19.84 5.53 5.99
C MET A 78 21.25 5.26 6.50
N THR A 79 21.56 5.72 7.72
CA THR A 79 22.93 5.69 8.26
C THR A 79 23.20 4.35 8.91
N GLY A 80 22.21 3.79 9.60
CA GLY A 80 22.38 2.58 10.38
C GLY A 80 23.36 2.76 11.55
N GLU A 81 23.65 1.67 12.26
CA GLU A 81 24.59 1.67 13.39
C GLU A 81 26.06 1.64 12.93
N THR A 82 26.33 1.03 11.78
CA THR A 82 27.66 0.90 11.17
C THR A 82 27.59 1.16 9.67
N ASP A 83 28.73 1.49 9.06
CA ASP A 83 28.80 1.71 7.60
C ASP A 83 28.37 0.48 6.78
N GLU A 84 28.56 -0.73 7.32
CA GLU A 84 28.21 -2.01 6.68
C GLU A 84 26.69 -2.23 6.53
N VAL A 85 25.89 -1.59 7.40
CA VAL A 85 24.42 -1.66 7.38
C VAL A 85 23.78 -0.37 6.85
N SER A 86 24.60 0.58 6.40
CA SER A 86 24.16 1.86 5.88
C SER A 86 23.69 1.74 4.42
N PHE A 87 22.62 2.47 4.07
CA PHE A 87 22.21 2.62 2.68
C PHE A 87 22.96 3.77 2.02
N ASP A 88 23.40 3.56 0.78
CA ASP A 88 23.99 4.58 -0.09
C ASP A 88 22.93 5.48 -0.73
N ALA A 89 21.75 4.92 -1.02
CA ALA A 89 20.57 5.64 -1.47
C ALA A 89 19.28 5.01 -0.91
N LEU A 90 18.28 5.84 -0.64
CA LEU A 90 16.92 5.43 -0.29
C LEU A 90 15.89 6.11 -1.19
N TYR A 91 15.00 5.32 -1.75
CA TYR A 91 13.85 5.80 -2.53
C TYR A 91 12.60 5.77 -1.67
N ILE A 92 11.92 6.90 -1.55
CA ILE A 92 10.70 7.02 -0.76
C ILE A 92 9.58 7.58 -1.64
N SER A 93 8.38 7.04 -1.46
CA SER A 93 7.16 7.48 -2.13
C SER A 93 6.19 8.10 -1.12
N PRO A 94 6.31 9.40 -0.80
CA PRO A 94 5.48 10.03 0.23
C PRO A 94 3.98 9.98 -0.11
N HIS A 95 3.58 9.79 -1.38
CA HIS A 95 2.17 9.63 -1.75
C HIS A 95 1.48 8.41 -1.12
N LYS A 96 2.24 7.46 -0.55
CA LYS A 96 1.72 6.29 0.17
C LYS A 96 1.54 6.54 1.67
N PHE A 97 2.00 7.67 2.18
CA PHE A 97 1.79 8.08 3.56
C PHE A 97 0.42 8.77 3.70
N ILE A 98 -0.11 8.85 4.92
CA ILE A 98 -1.35 9.59 5.19
C ILE A 98 -1.16 11.07 4.83
N GLY A 99 -2.07 11.60 4.00
CA GLY A 99 -1.97 12.97 3.48
C GLY A 99 -0.95 13.15 2.35
N GLY A 100 -0.28 12.07 1.95
CA GLY A 100 0.74 12.01 0.91
C GLY A 100 0.31 12.33 -0.52
N PRO A 101 -0.91 12.03 -0.99
CA PRO A 101 -1.27 12.32 -2.38
C PRO A 101 -0.97 13.78 -2.76
N GLY A 102 -0.24 13.98 -3.85
CA GLY A 102 0.26 15.29 -4.30
C GLY A 102 1.62 15.70 -3.74
N THR A 103 2.43 14.78 -3.19
CA THR A 103 3.85 14.99 -2.84
C THR A 103 4.79 14.55 -3.97
N PRO A 104 6.03 15.09 -4.07
CA PRO A 104 7.03 14.53 -4.97
C PRO A 104 7.57 13.19 -4.42
N GLY A 105 8.32 12.46 -5.25
CA GLY A 105 9.20 11.40 -4.75
C GLY A 105 10.38 11.98 -3.98
N VAL A 106 10.96 11.20 -3.05
CA VAL A 106 12.13 11.62 -2.28
C VAL A 106 13.24 10.60 -2.49
N LEU A 107 14.41 11.08 -2.94
CA LEU A 107 15.66 10.33 -3.00
C LEU A 107 16.60 10.88 -1.94
N ALA A 108 16.90 10.08 -0.91
CA ALA A 108 17.98 10.38 0.01
C ALA A 108 19.24 9.66 -0.48
N ILE A 109 20.33 10.38 -0.71
CA ILE A 109 21.57 9.83 -1.30
C ILE A 109 22.79 10.41 -0.59
N LYS A 110 23.81 9.59 -0.34
CA LYS A 110 25.05 10.06 0.26
C LYS A 110 25.71 11.06 -0.68
N ARG A 111 26.07 12.25 -0.17
CA ARG A 111 26.68 13.34 -0.95
C ARG A 111 27.89 12.89 -1.78
N LYS A 112 28.70 11.94 -1.28
CA LYS A 112 29.85 11.36 -1.98
C LYS A 112 29.51 10.67 -3.32
N LEU A 113 28.24 10.35 -3.55
CA LEU A 113 27.75 9.69 -4.77
C LEU A 113 27.18 10.69 -5.80
N LEU A 114 26.95 11.94 -5.41
CA LEU A 114 26.47 13.02 -6.29
C LEU A 114 27.63 13.63 -7.08
N THR A 115 28.35 12.81 -7.85
CA THR A 115 29.56 13.21 -8.60
C THR A 115 29.31 13.41 -10.09
N ASN A 116 28.06 13.30 -10.54
CA ASN A 116 27.71 13.39 -11.95
C ASN A 116 28.17 14.72 -12.57
N ARG A 117 28.79 14.60 -13.75
CA ARG A 117 29.22 15.76 -14.54
C ARG A 117 28.02 16.50 -15.13
N LEU A 118 27.04 15.75 -15.62
CA LEU A 118 25.81 16.26 -16.22
C LEU A 118 24.63 15.94 -15.30
N PRO A 119 23.66 16.84 -15.15
CA PRO A 119 22.45 16.57 -14.37
C PRO A 119 21.56 15.52 -15.05
N SER A 120 20.81 14.78 -14.25
CA SER A 120 19.82 13.81 -14.76
C SER A 120 18.67 14.50 -15.50
N LEU A 121 18.30 15.69 -15.05
CA LEU A 121 17.29 16.55 -15.68
C LEU A 121 17.89 17.95 -15.91
N PRO A 122 18.47 18.24 -17.08
CA PRO A 122 18.98 19.57 -17.40
C PRO A 122 17.84 20.59 -17.52
N GLY A 123 18.00 21.78 -16.92
CA GLY A 123 17.04 22.87 -17.07
C GLY A 123 17.41 24.13 -16.30
N GLY A 124 16.48 25.08 -16.24
CA GLY A 124 16.60 26.20 -15.31
C GLY A 124 16.77 25.68 -13.89
N GLY A 125 17.64 26.31 -13.08
CA GLY A 125 17.96 25.85 -11.73
C GLY A 125 19.16 24.92 -11.63
N THR A 126 19.55 24.21 -12.70
CA THR A 126 20.73 23.31 -12.68
C THR A 126 21.99 23.93 -13.28
N VAL A 127 21.84 25.10 -13.90
CA VAL A 127 22.91 25.85 -14.57
C VAL A 127 23.36 27.04 -13.73
N SER A 128 24.67 27.29 -13.72
CA SER A 128 25.26 28.51 -13.16
C SER A 128 25.34 29.64 -14.19
N TYR A 129 25.51 29.29 -15.47
CA TYR A 129 25.59 30.26 -16.57
C TYR A 129 25.17 29.63 -17.90
N VAL A 130 24.54 30.42 -18.77
CA VAL A 130 24.12 30.02 -20.13
C VAL A 130 24.38 31.18 -21.08
N SER A 131 25.00 30.91 -22.23
CA SER A 131 25.19 31.84 -23.34
C SER A 131 24.87 31.16 -24.68
N PRO A 132 24.79 31.91 -25.80
CA PRO A 132 24.62 31.31 -27.13
C PRO A 132 25.70 30.27 -27.48
N GLU A 133 26.90 30.40 -26.90
CA GLU A 133 28.07 29.56 -27.18
C GLU A 133 28.18 28.35 -26.24
N GLY A 134 27.42 28.30 -25.13
CA GLY A 134 27.51 27.19 -24.19
C GLY A 134 26.82 27.39 -22.85
N HIS A 135 27.05 26.47 -21.92
CA HIS A 135 26.51 26.53 -20.57
C HIS A 135 27.44 25.88 -19.56
N THR A 136 27.31 26.30 -18.30
CA THR A 136 28.01 25.73 -17.16
C THR A 136 26.97 25.24 -16.15
N TYR A 137 27.08 24.00 -15.71
CA TYR A 137 26.21 23.45 -14.66
C TYR A 137 26.62 23.94 -13.27
N LEU A 138 25.73 23.79 -12.30
CA LEU A 138 26.07 23.96 -10.88
C LEU A 138 27.14 22.93 -10.44
N PRO A 139 27.84 23.20 -9.33
CA PRO A 139 28.73 22.22 -8.69
C PRO A 139 28.00 20.92 -8.30
N ALA A 140 28.76 19.85 -8.08
CA ALA A 140 28.26 18.57 -7.56
C ALA A 140 27.38 18.78 -6.30
N GLY A 141 26.17 18.21 -6.30
CA GLY A 141 25.19 18.37 -5.23
C GLY A 141 23.75 18.23 -5.72
N GLU A 142 22.82 18.28 -4.77
CA GLU A 142 21.39 18.06 -4.98
C GLU A 142 20.77 19.07 -5.95
N SER A 143 21.11 20.36 -5.85
CA SER A 143 20.56 21.40 -6.72
C SER A 143 20.94 21.21 -8.20
N LYS A 144 22.00 20.44 -8.49
CA LYS A 144 22.33 20.10 -9.87
C LYS A 144 21.32 19.11 -10.45
N GLU A 145 20.71 18.26 -9.64
CA GLU A 145 19.81 17.20 -10.11
C GLU A 145 18.33 17.64 -10.18
N GLU A 146 18.00 18.85 -9.73
CA GLU A 146 16.63 19.38 -9.66
C GLU A 146 16.32 20.37 -10.79
N GLY A 147 16.25 19.85 -12.02
CA GLY A 147 15.87 20.60 -13.22
C GLY A 147 14.47 21.22 -13.17
N GLY A 148 14.39 22.52 -13.43
CA GLY A 148 13.13 23.25 -13.59
C GLY A 148 12.64 23.93 -12.30
N THR A 149 11.36 24.29 -12.28
CA THR A 149 10.71 24.83 -11.08
C THR A 149 10.55 23.70 -10.05
N PRO A 150 11.09 23.83 -8.83
CA PRO A 150 10.93 22.81 -7.80
C PRO A 150 9.46 22.59 -7.46
N ALA A 151 9.13 21.40 -6.99
CA ALA A 151 7.80 21.02 -6.51
C ALA A 151 7.53 21.68 -5.13
N ILE A 152 7.37 23.01 -5.10
CA ILE A 152 7.39 23.81 -3.85
C ILE A 152 6.26 23.39 -2.90
N VAL A 153 5.01 23.43 -3.38
CA VAL A 153 3.84 23.11 -2.55
C VAL A 153 3.83 21.61 -2.21
N GLU A 154 4.20 20.78 -3.18
CA GLU A 154 4.27 19.32 -2.98
C GLU A 154 5.36 18.95 -1.94
N SER A 155 6.49 19.67 -1.91
CA SER A 155 7.58 19.45 -0.95
C SER A 155 7.22 19.91 0.46
N ILE A 156 6.49 21.03 0.59
CA ILE A 156 5.93 21.46 1.87
C ILE A 156 4.98 20.38 2.41
N ARG A 157 4.09 19.86 1.55
CA ARG A 157 3.20 18.75 1.90
C ARG A 157 3.99 17.51 2.34
N ALA A 158 5.07 17.16 1.64
CA ALA A 158 5.91 16.02 2.01
C ALA A 158 6.49 16.20 3.43
N GLY A 159 7.00 17.39 3.75
CA GLY A 159 7.47 17.70 5.10
C GLY A 159 6.39 17.56 6.18
N MET A 160 5.15 17.96 5.90
CA MET A 160 4.02 17.80 6.82
C MET A 160 3.62 16.33 7.01
N VAL A 161 3.71 15.54 5.96
CA VAL A 161 3.40 14.10 5.96
C VAL A 161 4.39 13.32 6.83
N PHE A 162 5.67 13.64 6.75
CA PHE A 162 6.67 13.07 7.67
C PHE A 162 6.43 13.52 9.12
N GLN A 163 6.13 14.80 9.36
CA GLN A 163 5.76 15.28 10.71
C GLN A 163 4.56 14.54 11.29
N LEU A 164 3.54 14.24 10.47
CA LEU A 164 2.38 13.46 10.90
C LEU A 164 2.79 12.04 11.29
N LYS A 165 3.60 11.36 10.47
CA LYS A 165 4.10 10.02 10.80
C LYS A 165 4.92 10.04 12.10
N ASP A 166 5.81 11.00 12.26
CA ASP A 166 6.66 11.13 13.46
C ASP A 166 5.82 11.39 14.71
N ALA A 167 4.73 12.15 14.60
CA ALA A 167 3.81 12.39 15.70
C ALA A 167 3.05 11.12 16.16
N VAL A 168 2.77 10.19 15.24
CA VAL A 168 2.21 8.87 15.58
C VAL A 168 3.30 7.94 16.16
N GLY A 169 4.50 7.99 15.57
CA GLY A 169 5.65 7.18 15.94
C GLY A 169 5.67 5.81 15.24
N ALA A 170 6.80 5.46 14.64
CA ALA A 170 6.96 4.20 13.89
C ALA A 170 6.74 2.95 14.77
N GLU A 171 7.26 2.94 16.00
CA GLU A 171 7.04 1.84 16.96
C GLU A 171 5.55 1.60 17.24
N THR A 172 4.78 2.68 17.39
CA THR A 172 3.32 2.60 17.58
C THR A 172 2.64 1.99 16.36
N ILE A 173 3.03 2.43 15.15
CA ILE A 173 2.49 1.90 13.88
C ILE A 173 2.80 0.41 13.75
N GLU A 174 4.09 0.05 13.90
CA GLU A 174 4.57 -1.33 13.80
C GLU A 174 3.83 -2.24 14.80
N ARG A 175 3.67 -1.82 16.05
CA ARG A 175 2.95 -2.60 17.08
C ARG A 175 1.47 -2.82 16.72
N LEU A 176 0.76 -1.79 16.28
CA LEU A 176 -0.66 -1.88 15.92
C LEU A 176 -0.87 -2.76 14.69
N GLU A 177 -0.04 -2.58 13.67
CA GLU A 177 -0.10 -3.37 12.44
C GLU A 177 0.30 -4.82 12.65
N HIS A 178 1.32 -5.06 13.49
CA HIS A 178 1.74 -6.41 13.85
C HIS A 178 0.64 -7.18 14.58
N ASP A 179 -0.08 -6.54 15.50
CA ASP A 179 -1.23 -7.15 16.17
C ASP A 179 -2.32 -7.56 15.16
N MET A 180 -2.76 -6.61 14.33
CA MET A 180 -3.82 -6.85 13.32
C MET A 180 -3.43 -7.96 12.35
N VAL A 181 -2.22 -7.90 11.76
CA VAL A 181 -1.79 -8.89 10.76
C VAL A 181 -1.63 -10.28 11.39
N THR A 182 -1.15 -10.37 12.63
CA THR A 182 -1.00 -11.64 13.35
C THR A 182 -2.36 -12.28 13.63
N ARG A 183 -3.34 -11.50 14.09
CA ARG A 183 -4.72 -11.99 14.31
C ARG A 183 -5.38 -12.42 13.01
N ALA A 184 -5.24 -11.63 11.94
CA ALA A 184 -5.76 -11.94 10.62
C ALA A 184 -5.17 -13.24 10.06
N ILE A 185 -3.84 -13.40 10.09
CA ILE A 185 -3.17 -14.64 9.65
C ILE A 185 -3.66 -15.83 10.45
N LYS A 186 -3.70 -15.73 11.78
CA LYS A 186 -4.13 -16.83 12.66
C LYS A 186 -5.57 -17.26 12.37
N ARG A 187 -6.47 -16.31 12.12
CA ARG A 187 -7.88 -16.56 11.85
C ARG A 187 -8.08 -17.14 10.45
N TRP A 188 -7.58 -16.47 9.43
CA TRP A 188 -7.76 -16.90 8.03
C TRP A 188 -7.01 -18.19 7.68
N SER A 189 -5.87 -18.50 8.32
CA SER A 189 -5.17 -19.77 8.10
C SER A 189 -5.96 -21.01 8.55
N ARG A 190 -7.01 -20.82 9.36
CA ARG A 190 -7.92 -21.91 9.78
C ARG A 190 -9.08 -22.10 8.82
N HIS A 191 -9.29 -21.15 7.91
CA HIS A 191 -10.41 -21.19 6.97
C HIS A 191 -10.03 -22.05 5.75
N PRO A 192 -10.76 -23.13 5.44
CA PRO A 192 -10.37 -24.08 4.37
C PRO A 192 -10.34 -23.44 2.98
N ASN A 193 -11.13 -22.38 2.78
CA ASN A 193 -11.25 -21.67 1.50
C ASN A 193 -10.38 -20.41 1.39
N ILE A 194 -9.56 -20.07 2.40
CA ILE A 194 -8.66 -18.90 2.31
C ILE A 194 -7.22 -19.40 2.26
N HIS A 195 -6.51 -19.03 1.20
CA HIS A 195 -5.09 -19.36 1.06
C HIS A 195 -4.26 -18.07 1.09
N ILE A 196 -3.57 -17.84 2.21
CA ILE A 196 -2.68 -16.68 2.37
C ILE A 196 -1.34 -16.97 1.69
N LEU A 197 -0.88 -16.02 0.87
CA LEU A 197 0.35 -16.12 0.11
C LEU A 197 1.56 -15.54 0.86
N GLY A 198 2.73 -16.07 0.54
CA GLY A 198 4.03 -15.65 1.05
C GLY A 198 4.41 -16.32 2.38
N ASP A 199 5.58 -15.98 2.91
CA ASP A 199 6.05 -16.54 4.18
C ASP A 199 5.28 -15.94 5.36
N LEU A 200 4.48 -16.77 6.04
CA LEU A 200 3.66 -16.38 7.19
C LEU A 200 4.46 -16.25 8.49
N LYS A 201 5.73 -16.67 8.52
CA LYS A 201 6.60 -16.59 9.69
C LYS A 201 7.50 -15.35 9.65
N ALA A 202 7.77 -14.82 8.46
CA ALA A 202 8.59 -13.62 8.29
C ALA A 202 7.89 -12.38 8.87
N PRO A 203 8.64 -11.45 9.50
CA PRO A 203 8.14 -10.12 9.83
C PRO A 203 7.55 -9.43 8.60
N ARG A 204 6.41 -8.75 8.77
CA ARG A 204 5.73 -8.06 7.68
C ARG A 204 4.96 -6.85 8.16
N ILE A 205 4.83 -5.87 7.28
CA ILE A 205 3.80 -4.82 7.37
C ILE A 205 2.40 -5.44 7.22
N SER A 206 1.35 -4.73 7.63
CA SER A 206 -0.02 -5.24 7.64
C SER A 206 -0.67 -5.28 6.26
N MET A 207 -0.04 -6.02 5.34
CA MET A 207 -0.50 -6.29 3.98
C MET A 207 -0.60 -7.80 3.77
N LEU A 208 -1.80 -8.29 3.47
CA LEU A 208 -2.04 -9.70 3.17
C LEU A 208 -2.40 -9.88 1.71
N SER A 209 -1.73 -10.83 1.08
CA SER A 209 -2.03 -11.34 -0.24
C SER A 209 -2.68 -12.70 -0.09
N PHE A 210 -3.84 -12.93 -0.69
CA PHE A 210 -4.57 -14.18 -0.52
C PHE A 210 -5.39 -14.56 -1.75
N LEU A 211 -5.75 -15.84 -1.81
CA LEU A 211 -6.66 -16.44 -2.76
C LEU A 211 -7.90 -16.96 -2.02
N ILE A 212 -9.06 -16.85 -2.65
CA ILE A 212 -10.28 -17.51 -2.20
C ILE A 212 -10.48 -18.77 -3.03
N MET A 213 -10.48 -19.92 -2.39
CA MET A 213 -10.46 -21.24 -3.02
C MET A 213 -11.86 -21.85 -3.06
N ARG A 214 -12.18 -22.54 -4.14
CA ARG A 214 -13.37 -23.38 -4.29
C ARG A 214 -13.00 -24.63 -5.07
N GLN A 215 -13.28 -25.80 -4.50
CA GLN A 215 -13.03 -27.10 -5.15
C GLN A 215 -11.61 -27.22 -5.74
N GLY A 216 -10.60 -26.75 -5.00
CA GLY A 216 -9.20 -26.84 -5.40
C GLY A 216 -8.72 -25.77 -6.39
N LYS A 217 -9.57 -24.83 -6.82
CA LYS A 217 -9.18 -23.70 -7.68
C LYS A 217 -9.50 -22.35 -7.04
N PRO A 218 -8.69 -21.31 -7.23
CA PRO A 218 -9.00 -19.97 -6.75
C PRO A 218 -10.12 -19.33 -7.58
N PHE A 219 -10.92 -18.44 -7.01
CA PHE A 219 -11.67 -17.47 -7.80
C PHE A 219 -10.74 -16.43 -8.41
N HIS A 220 -11.15 -15.83 -9.53
CA HIS A 220 -10.42 -14.73 -10.13
C HIS A 220 -10.36 -13.55 -9.13
N PHE A 221 -9.18 -12.96 -8.90
CA PHE A 221 -9.01 -11.88 -7.92
C PHE A 221 -9.95 -10.69 -8.18
N GLY A 222 -10.23 -10.40 -9.45
CA GLY A 222 -11.13 -9.32 -9.86
C GLY A 222 -12.58 -9.57 -9.42
N TYR A 223 -13.02 -10.83 -9.42
CA TYR A 223 -14.33 -11.21 -8.90
C TYR A 223 -14.42 -10.99 -7.39
N ILE A 224 -13.40 -11.43 -6.64
CA ILE A 224 -13.36 -11.23 -5.19
C ILE A 224 -13.31 -9.74 -4.83
N ASN A 225 -12.54 -8.93 -5.57
CA ASN A 225 -12.53 -7.48 -5.37
C ASN A 225 -13.90 -6.85 -5.63
N ALA A 226 -14.62 -7.30 -6.66
CA ALA A 226 -15.96 -6.82 -6.95
C ALA A 226 -16.92 -7.17 -5.79
N LEU A 227 -16.88 -8.39 -5.27
CA LEU A 227 -17.68 -8.77 -4.09
C LEU A 227 -17.34 -7.92 -2.84
N LEU A 228 -16.04 -7.69 -2.57
CA LEU A 228 -15.61 -6.84 -1.45
C LEU A 228 -16.13 -5.41 -1.61
N ASN A 229 -16.10 -4.85 -2.82
CA ASN A 229 -16.58 -3.51 -3.10
C ASN A 229 -18.12 -3.41 -3.04
N ASP A 230 -18.80 -4.30 -3.77
CA ASP A 230 -20.23 -4.17 -4.04
C ASP A 230 -21.09 -4.56 -2.83
N ILE A 231 -20.64 -5.54 -2.03
CA ILE A 231 -21.38 -6.04 -0.86
C ILE A 231 -20.94 -5.32 0.42
N PHE A 232 -19.64 -5.08 0.57
CA PHE A 232 -19.06 -4.61 1.84
C PHE A 232 -18.49 -3.19 1.76
N GLY A 233 -18.41 -2.57 0.57
CA GLY A 233 -17.76 -1.27 0.41
C GLY A 233 -16.27 -1.28 0.74
N ILE A 234 -15.63 -2.45 0.70
CA ILE A 234 -14.21 -2.64 0.99
C ILE A 234 -13.42 -2.59 -0.31
N GLN A 235 -12.49 -1.63 -0.39
CA GLN A 235 -11.61 -1.50 -1.55
C GLN A 235 -10.35 -2.33 -1.36
N ALA A 236 -10.26 -3.43 -2.09
CA ALA A 236 -9.04 -4.24 -2.21
C ALA A 236 -8.37 -4.02 -3.57
N ARG A 237 -7.13 -4.50 -3.73
CA ARG A 237 -6.43 -4.50 -5.02
C ARG A 237 -6.20 -5.91 -5.52
N GLY A 238 -6.31 -6.09 -6.83
CA GLY A 238 -6.10 -7.36 -7.52
C GLY A 238 -4.89 -7.32 -8.45
N GLY A 239 -4.40 -8.50 -8.83
CA GLY A 239 -3.32 -8.68 -9.80
C GLY A 239 -1.99 -9.05 -9.13
N CYS A 240 -0.87 -8.76 -9.79
CA CYS A 240 0.47 -9.15 -9.33
C CYS A 240 1.21 -8.08 -8.50
N SER A 241 0.51 -7.02 -8.04
CA SER A 241 1.07 -5.96 -7.18
C SER A 241 2.32 -5.25 -7.73
N CYS A 242 2.47 -5.15 -9.06
CA CYS A 242 3.69 -4.65 -9.73
C CYS A 242 4.96 -5.49 -9.44
N ALA A 243 4.79 -6.71 -8.94
CA ALA A 243 5.85 -7.63 -8.59
C ALA A 243 5.75 -8.88 -9.49
N GLY A 244 5.69 -8.69 -10.81
CA GLY A 244 5.48 -9.75 -11.80
C GLY A 244 6.38 -10.97 -11.59
N PRO A 245 7.71 -10.83 -11.55
CA PRO A 245 8.62 -11.95 -11.32
C PRO A 245 8.35 -12.69 -9.99
N TYR A 246 8.15 -11.97 -8.90
CA TYR A 246 7.79 -12.55 -7.60
C TYR A 246 6.44 -13.27 -7.67
N GLY A 247 5.46 -12.71 -8.38
CA GLY A 247 4.16 -13.34 -8.60
C GLY A 247 4.25 -14.66 -9.36
N HIS A 248 5.22 -14.79 -10.28
CA HIS A 248 5.46 -16.06 -10.96
C HIS A 248 6.02 -17.12 -10.02
N GLU A 249 6.97 -16.75 -9.15
CA GLU A 249 7.49 -17.67 -8.12
C GLU A 249 6.38 -18.05 -7.13
N LEU A 250 5.64 -17.08 -6.62
CA LEU A 250 4.58 -17.25 -5.64
C LEU A 250 3.44 -18.15 -6.13
N LEU A 251 3.13 -18.09 -7.43
CA LEU A 251 2.06 -18.86 -8.06
C LEU A 251 2.58 -20.10 -8.82
N ASN A 252 3.87 -20.43 -8.69
CA ASN A 252 4.53 -21.55 -9.38
C ASN A 252 4.35 -21.54 -10.91
N ILE A 253 4.50 -20.37 -11.53
CA ILE A 253 4.37 -20.14 -12.98
C ILE A 253 5.76 -20.23 -13.63
N ASP A 254 6.01 -21.32 -14.35
CA ASP A 254 7.26 -21.48 -15.10
C ASP A 254 7.34 -20.57 -16.36
N LYS A 255 8.52 -20.54 -16.99
CA LYS A 255 8.79 -19.69 -18.17
C LYS A 255 7.94 -20.03 -19.39
N ASN A 256 7.61 -21.30 -19.62
CA ASN A 256 6.81 -21.73 -20.76
C ASN A 256 5.35 -21.37 -20.54
N TYR A 257 4.83 -21.62 -19.34
CA TYR A 257 3.48 -21.24 -18.97
C TYR A 257 3.30 -19.72 -19.00
N SER A 258 4.26 -18.96 -18.46
CA SER A 258 4.35 -17.50 -18.56
C SER A 258 4.22 -16.99 -19.99
N ARG A 259 5.02 -17.54 -20.93
CA ARG A 259 4.97 -17.14 -22.34
C ARG A 259 3.60 -17.43 -22.96
N THR A 260 2.99 -18.55 -22.60
CA THR A 260 1.68 -18.96 -23.13
C THR A 260 0.56 -18.03 -22.62
N ILE A 261 0.60 -17.65 -21.34
CA ILE A 261 -0.29 -16.63 -20.78
C ILE A 261 -0.09 -15.29 -21.50
N ASN A 262 1.16 -14.86 -21.69
CA ASN A 262 1.46 -13.60 -22.37
C ASN A 262 0.88 -13.55 -23.80
N ASN A 263 0.98 -14.65 -24.56
CA ASN A 263 0.38 -14.75 -25.89
C ASN A 263 -1.15 -14.60 -25.84
N ALA A 264 -1.81 -15.26 -24.87
CA ALA A 264 -3.27 -15.15 -24.72
C ALA A 264 -3.71 -13.74 -24.31
N VAL A 265 -2.97 -13.10 -23.40
CA VAL A 265 -3.23 -11.72 -22.97
C VAL A 265 -3.05 -10.74 -24.13
N ASN A 266 -2.01 -10.92 -24.96
CA ASN A 266 -1.80 -10.10 -26.17
C ASN A 266 -2.89 -10.33 -27.23
N ALA A 267 -3.55 -11.49 -27.23
CA ALA A 267 -4.71 -11.79 -28.07
C ALA A 267 -6.03 -11.24 -27.49
N GLY A 268 -6.00 -10.46 -26.40
CA GLY A 268 -7.17 -9.82 -25.79
C GLY A 268 -7.80 -10.61 -24.63
N TYR A 269 -7.25 -11.76 -24.23
CA TYR A 269 -7.77 -12.57 -23.12
C TYR A 269 -7.14 -12.16 -21.78
N THR A 270 -7.35 -10.91 -21.39
CA THR A 270 -6.76 -10.29 -20.19
C THR A 270 -7.17 -10.94 -18.88
N ILE A 271 -8.32 -11.61 -18.83
CA ILE A 271 -8.80 -12.41 -17.68
C ILE A 271 -7.85 -13.55 -17.29
N LEU A 272 -6.95 -13.95 -18.19
CA LEU A 272 -5.94 -14.97 -17.92
C LEU A 272 -4.72 -14.42 -17.17
N ARG A 273 -4.62 -13.10 -16.95
CA ARG A 273 -3.57 -12.53 -16.12
C ARG A 273 -3.64 -13.11 -14.72
N PRO A 274 -2.57 -13.77 -14.23
CA PRO A 274 -2.55 -14.34 -12.89
C PRO A 274 -2.44 -13.23 -11.84
N GLY A 275 -2.92 -13.51 -10.64
CA GLY A 275 -2.80 -12.58 -9.53
C GLY A 275 -3.53 -13.05 -8.29
N TRP A 276 -3.57 -12.18 -7.30
CA TRP A 276 -4.18 -12.41 -6.00
C TRP A 276 -4.95 -11.18 -5.54
N VAL A 277 -5.71 -11.33 -4.46
CA VAL A 277 -6.32 -10.20 -3.74
C VAL A 277 -5.32 -9.71 -2.70
N ARG A 278 -5.12 -8.40 -2.64
CA ARG A 278 -4.29 -7.74 -1.63
C ARG A 278 -5.15 -6.79 -0.79
N LEU A 279 -5.13 -7.00 0.52
CA LEU A 279 -5.79 -6.17 1.52
C LEU A 279 -4.76 -5.67 2.54
N ASN A 280 -4.95 -4.45 3.04
CA ASN A 280 -4.10 -3.85 4.08
C ASN A 280 -4.97 -3.44 5.28
N PHE A 281 -4.51 -3.71 6.50
CA PHE A 281 -5.10 -3.14 7.71
C PHE A 281 -4.22 -2.00 8.21
N ASN A 282 -4.64 -0.75 7.96
CA ASN A 282 -3.85 0.41 8.34
C ASN A 282 -3.95 0.66 9.84
N TYR A 283 -2.86 1.11 10.48
CA TYR A 283 -2.78 1.38 11.93
C TYR A 283 -3.84 2.34 12.52
N PHE A 284 -4.57 3.09 11.69
CA PHE A 284 -5.57 4.08 12.12
C PHE A 284 -7.03 3.62 11.93
N ILE A 285 -7.26 2.35 11.58
CA ILE A 285 -8.62 1.78 11.57
C ILE A 285 -9.05 1.38 12.99
N SER A 286 -10.35 1.40 13.27
CA SER A 286 -10.90 0.91 14.53
C SER A 286 -10.92 -0.61 14.57
N GLU A 287 -10.99 -1.18 15.79
CA GLU A 287 -11.20 -2.63 15.98
C GLU A 287 -12.50 -3.11 15.29
N GLU A 288 -13.57 -2.31 15.32
CA GLU A 288 -14.81 -2.60 14.59
C GLU A 288 -14.56 -2.72 13.08
N THR A 289 -13.74 -1.83 12.51
CA THR A 289 -13.40 -1.87 11.07
C THR A 289 -12.52 -3.07 10.74
N PHE A 290 -11.55 -3.38 11.59
CA PHE A 290 -10.69 -4.56 11.45
C PHE A 290 -11.53 -5.85 11.45
N GLU A 291 -12.41 -6.02 12.44
CA GLU A 291 -13.29 -7.19 12.55
C GLU A 291 -14.30 -7.27 11.40
N TYR A 292 -14.83 -6.14 10.93
CA TYR A 292 -15.67 -6.07 9.75
C TYR A 292 -14.95 -6.57 8.49
N MET A 293 -13.70 -6.14 8.28
CA MET A 293 -12.89 -6.57 7.14
C MET A 293 -12.56 -8.07 7.19
N LEU A 294 -12.27 -8.62 8.38
CA LEU A 294 -12.05 -10.06 8.55
C LEU A 294 -13.29 -10.88 8.19
N GLN A 295 -14.44 -10.50 8.73
CA GLN A 295 -15.71 -11.19 8.49
C GLN A 295 -16.14 -11.10 7.02
N ALA A 296 -15.97 -9.94 6.38
CA ALA A 296 -16.30 -9.78 4.96
C ALA A 296 -15.54 -10.77 4.07
N VAL A 297 -14.23 -10.94 4.31
CA VAL A 297 -13.41 -11.91 3.55
C VAL A 297 -13.85 -13.34 3.82
N GLU A 298 -14.17 -13.68 5.08
CA GLU A 298 -14.66 -15.01 5.47
C GLU A 298 -16.01 -15.33 4.82
N MET A 299 -16.96 -14.39 4.84
CA MET A 299 -18.26 -14.55 4.20
C MET A 299 -18.13 -14.76 2.69
N ILE A 300 -17.23 -14.03 2.03
CA ILE A 300 -16.94 -14.25 0.60
C ILE A 300 -16.31 -15.63 0.39
N ALA A 301 -15.40 -16.05 1.29
CA ALA A 301 -14.78 -17.37 1.20
C ALA A 301 -15.79 -18.52 1.35
N GLU A 302 -16.83 -18.33 2.16
CA GLU A 302 -17.84 -19.34 2.43
C GLU A 302 -19.00 -19.32 1.41
N HIS A 303 -19.43 -18.12 1.01
CA HIS A 303 -20.69 -17.92 0.27
C HIS A 303 -20.54 -17.19 -1.05
N GLY A 304 -19.38 -16.58 -1.33
CA GLY A 304 -19.16 -15.78 -2.54
C GLY A 304 -19.37 -16.55 -3.83
N TRP A 305 -19.23 -17.88 -3.84
CA TRP A 305 -19.53 -18.74 -4.99
C TRP A 305 -21.00 -18.68 -5.42
N LYS A 306 -21.93 -18.41 -4.50
CA LYS A 306 -23.37 -18.37 -4.80
C LYS A 306 -23.74 -17.21 -5.72
N LEU A 307 -22.96 -16.13 -5.68
CA LEU A 307 -23.17 -14.93 -6.50
C LEU A 307 -22.42 -14.98 -7.83
N PHE A 308 -21.71 -16.06 -8.15
CA PHE A 308 -20.86 -16.10 -9.34
C PHE A 308 -21.67 -15.87 -10.63
N GLY A 309 -22.89 -16.42 -10.69
CA GLY A 309 -23.82 -16.22 -11.80
C GLY A 309 -24.38 -14.79 -11.91
N ASN A 310 -24.15 -13.91 -10.94
CA ASN A 310 -24.62 -12.51 -10.96
C ASN A 310 -23.55 -11.52 -11.45
N TYR A 311 -22.33 -11.99 -11.72
CA TYR A 311 -21.23 -11.14 -12.18
C TYR A 311 -20.76 -11.60 -13.56
N ARG A 312 -20.50 -10.63 -14.43
CA ARG A 312 -19.80 -10.86 -15.70
C ARG A 312 -18.45 -10.19 -15.67
N TYR A 313 -17.52 -10.75 -16.44
CA TYR A 313 -16.27 -10.09 -16.75
C TYR A 313 -16.45 -9.19 -17.98
N ASP A 314 -16.02 -7.94 -17.89
CA ASP A 314 -15.97 -6.99 -19.00
C ASP A 314 -14.52 -6.85 -19.51
N PRO A 315 -14.20 -7.40 -20.70
CA PRO A 315 -12.86 -7.33 -21.27
C PRO A 315 -12.39 -5.90 -21.59
N ALA A 316 -13.31 -4.95 -21.81
CA ALA A 316 -12.93 -3.58 -22.16
C ALA A 316 -12.38 -2.81 -20.96
N SER A 317 -12.96 -3.03 -19.78
CA SER A 317 -12.52 -2.39 -18.53
C SER A 317 -11.61 -3.27 -17.67
N ASP A 318 -11.47 -4.56 -17.98
CA ASP A 318 -10.80 -5.57 -17.16
C ASP A 318 -11.43 -5.72 -15.76
N LEU A 319 -12.74 -5.48 -15.66
CA LEU A 319 -13.47 -5.52 -14.39
C LEU A 319 -14.51 -6.63 -14.37
N TRP A 320 -14.75 -7.15 -13.17
CA TRP A 320 -15.94 -7.93 -12.88
C TRP A 320 -17.04 -6.98 -12.47
N ILE A 321 -18.17 -7.04 -13.18
CA ILE A 321 -19.29 -6.13 -13.02
C ILE A 321 -20.49 -6.96 -12.59
N CYS A 322 -21.06 -6.59 -11.44
CA CYS A 322 -22.34 -7.14 -11.03
C CYS A 322 -23.43 -6.72 -12.03
N ASN A 323 -24.29 -7.64 -12.43
CA ASN A 323 -25.44 -7.32 -13.28
C ASN A 323 -26.53 -6.62 -12.44
N GLN A 324 -26.23 -5.40 -12.04
CA GLN A 324 -27.16 -4.45 -11.44
C GLN A 324 -27.22 -3.22 -12.35
N GLY A 325 -28.37 -2.57 -12.44
CA GLY A 325 -28.41 -1.21 -12.96
C GLY A 325 -27.50 -0.34 -12.10
N ARG A 326 -26.51 0.34 -12.71
CA ARG A 326 -25.60 1.25 -11.98
C ARG A 326 -26.43 2.16 -11.08
N THR A 327 -26.15 2.17 -9.78
CA THR A 327 -26.75 3.13 -8.86
C THR A 327 -25.88 4.38 -8.78
N ASN A 328 -26.48 5.51 -9.17
CA ASN A 328 -25.98 6.90 -9.21
C ASN A 328 -24.61 7.15 -9.89
N ALA A 329 -24.57 8.20 -10.71
CA ALA A 329 -23.34 8.66 -11.33
C ALA A 329 -22.31 9.05 -10.25
N CYS A 330 -21.06 8.59 -10.41
CA CYS A 330 -19.92 9.18 -9.70
C CYS A 330 -19.85 10.68 -10.00
N TYR A 331 -19.31 11.46 -9.06
CA TYR A 331 -19.00 12.85 -9.33
C TYR A 331 -18.08 12.98 -10.54
N ASP A 332 -18.40 13.94 -11.40
CA ASP A 332 -17.67 14.25 -12.62
C ASP A 332 -16.91 15.57 -12.42
N LEU A 333 -15.70 15.68 -12.98
CA LEU A 333 -14.96 16.94 -13.01
C LEU A 333 -15.74 18.06 -13.72
N ASN A 334 -16.64 17.73 -14.64
CA ASN A 334 -17.58 18.65 -15.29
C ASN A 334 -18.57 19.29 -14.30
N GLN A 335 -18.69 18.77 -13.07
CA GLN A 335 -19.51 19.37 -12.02
C GLN A 335 -18.71 20.38 -11.17
N ILE A 336 -17.42 20.52 -11.41
CA ILE A 336 -16.58 21.57 -10.80
C ILE A 336 -16.63 22.79 -11.70
N SER A 337 -17.06 23.92 -11.14
CA SER A 337 -17.14 25.20 -11.84
C SER A 337 -16.39 26.29 -11.09
N PHE A 338 -15.84 27.23 -11.85
CA PHE A 338 -15.30 28.50 -11.37
C PHE A 338 -16.06 29.68 -11.97
N GLU A 339 -17.30 29.46 -12.42
CA GLU A 339 -18.14 30.51 -12.96
C GLU A 339 -18.23 31.68 -11.96
N ASN A 340 -18.05 32.89 -12.47
CA ASN A 340 -18.00 34.13 -11.70
C ASN A 340 -16.85 34.20 -10.66
N GLY A 341 -15.80 33.40 -10.82
CA GLY A 341 -14.66 33.36 -9.91
C GLY A 341 -14.95 32.67 -8.58
N ILE A 342 -16.05 31.92 -8.48
CA ILE A 342 -16.47 31.21 -7.27
C ILE A 342 -16.30 29.72 -7.52
N PHE A 343 -15.53 29.05 -6.65
CA PHE A 343 -15.42 27.60 -6.67
C PHE A 343 -16.76 26.96 -6.30
N GLN A 344 -17.31 26.17 -7.21
CA GLN A 344 -18.49 25.35 -7.02
C GLN A 344 -18.12 23.90 -7.33
N ALA A 345 -18.50 22.99 -6.44
CA ALA A 345 -18.37 21.57 -6.64
C ALA A 345 -19.48 20.85 -5.88
N PRO A 346 -19.88 19.63 -6.27
CA PRO A 346 -20.81 18.83 -5.51
C PRO A 346 -20.29 18.65 -4.07
N THR A 347 -21.02 19.17 -3.11
CA THR A 347 -20.69 18.97 -1.69
C THR A 347 -21.31 17.65 -1.23
N ASN A 348 -20.48 16.72 -0.75
CA ASN A 348 -20.99 15.62 0.04
C ASN A 348 -21.61 16.20 1.31
N GLU A 349 -22.91 16.01 1.53
CA GLU A 349 -23.44 16.15 2.88
C GLU A 349 -22.68 15.16 3.79
N PRO A 350 -22.19 15.60 4.97
CA PRO A 350 -21.61 14.66 5.92
C PRO A 350 -22.66 13.59 6.18
N ARG A 351 -22.31 12.30 5.98
CA ARG A 351 -23.19 11.15 6.20
C ARG A 351 -23.58 11.10 7.68
N LYS A 352 -24.60 11.88 8.08
CA LYS A 352 -24.98 12.12 9.48
C LYS A 352 -25.49 10.87 10.20
N ASN A 353 -25.83 9.79 9.48
CA ASN A 353 -26.40 8.57 10.02
C ASN A 353 -25.71 7.29 9.49
N ARG A 354 -24.42 7.10 9.78
CA ARG A 354 -23.75 5.83 9.45
C ARG A 354 -24.23 4.74 10.42
N LYS A 355 -24.89 3.70 9.92
CA LYS A 355 -25.24 2.50 10.71
C LYS A 355 -23.97 1.79 11.21
N PRO A 356 -24.00 1.08 12.35
CA PRO A 356 -22.90 0.23 12.80
C PRO A 356 -22.45 -0.75 11.72
N LEU A 357 -21.17 -1.12 11.69
CA LEU A 357 -20.63 -2.00 10.64
C LEU A 357 -21.25 -3.41 10.69
N SER A 358 -21.63 -3.88 11.89
CA SER A 358 -22.35 -5.14 12.10
C SER A 358 -23.66 -5.22 11.30
N THR A 359 -24.38 -4.11 11.13
CA THR A 359 -25.62 -4.11 10.34
C THR A 359 -25.39 -4.51 8.89
N TYR A 360 -24.23 -4.20 8.31
CA TYR A 360 -23.91 -4.61 6.94
C TYR A 360 -23.48 -6.08 6.86
N ILE A 361 -22.93 -6.65 7.95
CA ILE A 361 -22.70 -8.10 8.07
C ILE A 361 -24.04 -8.82 8.07
N ASP A 362 -25.00 -8.40 8.90
CA ASP A 362 -26.35 -8.99 8.94
C ASP A 362 -27.05 -8.91 7.57
N MET A 363 -26.88 -7.80 6.86
CA MET A 363 -27.42 -7.63 5.50
C MET A 363 -26.76 -8.59 4.50
N ALA A 364 -25.44 -8.78 4.59
CA ALA A 364 -24.73 -9.72 3.74
C ALA A 364 -25.10 -11.18 4.06
N GLU A 365 -25.32 -11.53 5.33
CA GLU A 365 -25.77 -12.88 5.73
C GLU A 365 -27.14 -13.20 5.15
N LYS A 366 -28.08 -12.25 5.22
CA LYS A 366 -29.39 -12.36 4.57
C LYS A 366 -29.24 -12.49 3.07
N LEU A 367 -28.40 -11.68 2.43
CA LEU A 367 -28.14 -11.79 0.99
C LEU A 367 -27.64 -13.18 0.60
N PHE A 368 -26.74 -13.80 1.38
CA PHE A 368 -26.21 -15.13 1.08
C PHE A 368 -27.16 -16.29 1.45
N THR A 369 -28.13 -16.07 2.33
CA THR A 369 -29.07 -17.09 2.82
C THR A 369 -30.37 -17.07 2.03
N ASP A 370 -30.96 -15.89 1.87
CA ASP A 370 -32.23 -15.63 1.20
C ASP A 370 -32.01 -15.39 -0.30
N LEU A 371 -31.15 -16.19 -0.93
CA LEU A 371 -30.84 -16.13 -2.36
C LEU A 371 -32.03 -16.60 -3.21
N ASP A 372 -33.18 -15.95 -3.02
CA ASP A 372 -34.18 -15.84 -4.04
C ASP A 372 -33.55 -14.97 -5.15
N LEU A 373 -33.04 -15.65 -6.18
CA LEU A 373 -32.44 -15.06 -7.40
C LEU A 373 -33.40 -14.12 -8.16
N SER A 374 -34.60 -13.91 -7.62
CA SER A 374 -35.57 -12.89 -8.02
C SER A 374 -35.35 -11.51 -7.37
N CYS A 375 -34.37 -11.35 -6.46
CA CYS A 375 -33.97 -10.04 -5.94
C CYS A 375 -33.70 -9.09 -7.12
N PRO A 376 -34.48 -7.99 -7.29
CA PRO A 376 -34.38 -7.12 -8.47
C PRO A 376 -32.98 -6.52 -8.67
N THR A 377 -32.18 -6.49 -7.60
CA THR A 377 -30.86 -5.89 -7.55
C THR A 377 -29.78 -6.77 -8.16
N PHE A 378 -29.85 -8.09 -8.05
CA PHE A 378 -28.82 -9.02 -8.54
C PHE A 378 -29.40 -9.93 -9.63
N GLN A 379 -29.41 -9.45 -10.87
CA GLN A 379 -29.87 -10.26 -11.99
C GLN A 379 -28.80 -11.30 -12.37
N HIS A 380 -29.22 -12.40 -12.99
CA HIS A 380 -28.27 -13.34 -13.59
C HIS A 380 -27.50 -12.61 -14.68
N ALA A 381 -26.18 -12.70 -14.67
CA ALA A 381 -25.31 -12.13 -15.68
C ALA A 381 -25.18 -13.09 -16.86
N ASP A 382 -24.80 -12.57 -18.03
CA ASP A 382 -24.42 -13.44 -19.14
C ASP A 382 -23.24 -14.33 -18.71
N PRO A 383 -23.20 -15.60 -19.16
CA PRO A 383 -22.06 -16.46 -18.90
C PRO A 383 -20.76 -15.79 -19.31
N ILE A 384 -19.70 -15.97 -18.52
CA ILE A 384 -18.36 -15.51 -18.87
C ILE A 384 -18.02 -15.97 -20.28
N THR A 385 -17.59 -15.04 -21.13
CA THR A 385 -17.17 -15.32 -22.51
C THR A 385 -16.30 -16.57 -22.53
N THR A 386 -16.72 -17.56 -23.31
CA THR A 386 -15.98 -18.81 -23.45
C THR A 386 -14.61 -18.50 -24.03
N LEU A 387 -13.56 -18.98 -23.34
CA LEU A 387 -12.23 -18.91 -23.89
C LEU A 387 -12.13 -19.91 -25.05
N PRO A 388 -11.37 -19.60 -26.11
CA PRO A 388 -10.98 -20.59 -27.10
C PRO A 388 -10.38 -21.83 -26.43
N ALA A 389 -10.61 -23.02 -27.00
CA ALA A 389 -10.16 -24.29 -26.42
C ALA A 389 -8.65 -24.30 -26.08
N GLU A 390 -7.85 -23.61 -26.90
CA GLU A 390 -6.41 -23.46 -26.71
C GLU A 390 -6.03 -22.63 -25.47
N PHE A 391 -6.88 -21.70 -25.04
CA PHE A 391 -6.66 -20.83 -23.88
C PHE A 391 -7.42 -21.30 -22.64
N GLU A 392 -8.47 -22.11 -22.81
CA GLU A 392 -9.21 -22.69 -21.68
C GLU A 392 -8.30 -23.52 -20.77
N LYS A 393 -7.29 -24.20 -21.33
CA LYS A 393 -6.27 -24.93 -20.57
C LYS A 393 -5.41 -24.05 -19.64
N LEU A 394 -5.38 -22.73 -19.89
CA LEU A 394 -4.65 -21.73 -19.09
C LEU A 394 -5.52 -21.15 -17.97
N ARG A 395 -6.80 -21.55 -17.88
CA ARG A 395 -7.70 -21.02 -16.85
C ARG A 395 -7.25 -21.48 -15.47
N TRP A 396 -6.63 -20.57 -14.75
CA TRP A 396 -6.15 -20.77 -13.39
C TRP A 396 -7.24 -20.56 -12.33
N TYR A 397 -8.40 -20.00 -12.70
CA TYR A 397 -9.50 -19.68 -11.79
C TYR A 397 -10.73 -20.60 -11.94
N ALA A 398 -11.57 -20.64 -10.91
CA ALA A 398 -12.79 -21.44 -10.82
C ALA A 398 -13.92 -20.91 -11.74
N ARG A 399 -14.87 -21.80 -12.05
CA ARG A 399 -16.10 -21.52 -12.79
C ARG A 399 -17.31 -21.65 -11.87
#